data_AF-A0A938MSW9-F1
#
_entry.id   AF-A0A938MSW9-F1
#
_cell.length_a   1.000
_cell.length_b   1.000
_cell.length_c   1.000
_cell.angle_alpha   90.00
_cell.angle_beta   90.00
_cell.angle_gamma   90.00
#
_symmetry.space_group_name_H-M   'P 1'
#
loop_
_entity.id
_entity.type
_entity.pdbx_description
1 polymer ?
#
loop_
_entity_poly.entity_id
_entity_poly.type
_entity_poly.pdbx_seq_one_letter_code
_entity_poly.pdbx_strand_id
1 'polypeptide(L)'
;METYLRKLLEGKVTRVIGGIRQMATKRKLSDAKREKVEACLTYFEVRAEYMKYDEYLAAGYPIGSGVVEGACRHLVKDRMEQAGMRWRIAGAQAILSLRAIYVNDDWDAFHADRIKTEQRNLYPYKKRLHTILDCAS
;
A
#
# COMPACT_ATOMS: atom_id res chain seq x y z
N MET A 1 -29.14 8.41 -0.54
CA MET A 1 -27.74 8.18 -0.98
C MET A 1 -27.06 7.18 -0.05
N GLU A 2 -27.19 7.38 1.26
CA GLU A 2 -26.69 6.51 2.33
C GLU A 2 -27.02 5.02 2.18
N THR A 3 -28.21 4.68 1.66
CA THR A 3 -28.66 3.29 1.47
C THR A 3 -27.84 2.50 0.44
N TYR A 4 -27.32 3.15 -0.61
CA TYR A 4 -26.53 2.47 -1.64
C TYR A 4 -25.08 2.29 -1.22
N LEU A 5 -24.51 3.30 -0.55
CA LEU A 5 -23.18 3.19 0.04
C LEU A 5 -23.14 2.04 1.05
N ARG A 6 -24.13 1.96 1.95
CA ARG A 6 -24.22 0.86 2.91
C ARG A 6 -24.27 -0.51 2.22
N LYS A 7 -25.07 -0.64 1.15
CA LYS A 7 -25.14 -1.89 0.37
C LYS A 7 -23.82 -2.26 -0.29
N LEU A 8 -23.04 -1.28 -0.76
CA LEU A 8 -21.68 -1.54 -1.26
C LEU A 8 -20.79 -2.08 -0.14
N LEU A 9 -20.80 -1.44 1.04
CA LEU A 9 -20.03 -1.89 2.20
C LEU A 9 -20.45 -3.26 2.73
N GLU A 10 -21.70 -3.67 2.49
CA GLU A 10 -22.23 -5.01 2.77
C GLU A 10 -21.93 -6.03 1.66
N GLY A 11 -21.05 -5.72 0.68
CA GLY A 11 -20.70 -6.62 -0.42
C GLY A 11 -21.78 -6.78 -1.50
N LYS A 12 -22.90 -6.05 -1.42
CA LYS A 12 -24.07 -6.19 -2.31
C LYS A 12 -23.93 -5.40 -3.61
N VAL A 13 -22.76 -5.46 -4.25
CA VAL A 13 -22.38 -4.64 -5.42
C VAL A 13 -23.29 -4.89 -6.62
N THR A 14 -23.56 -6.16 -6.95
CA THR A 14 -24.47 -6.53 -8.07
C THR A 14 -25.88 -5.98 -7.88
N ARG A 15 -26.39 -5.99 -6.63
CA ARG A 15 -27.69 -5.42 -6.27
C ARG A 15 -27.70 -3.89 -6.39
N VAL A 16 -26.59 -3.23 -6.07
CA VAL A 16 -26.43 -1.78 -6.28
C VAL A 16 -26.44 -1.46 -7.78
N ILE A 17 -25.66 -2.19 -8.58
CA ILE A 17 -25.61 -2.03 -10.05
C ILE A 17 -27.01 -2.15 -10.67
N GLY A 18 -27.71 -3.25 -10.39
CA GLY A 18 -29.05 -3.47 -10.91
C GLY A 18 -30.06 -2.40 -10.47
N GLY A 19 -29.98 -1.97 -9.21
CA GLY A 19 -30.83 -0.90 -8.67
C GLY A 19 -30.60 0.46 -9.34
N ILE A 20 -29.34 0.82 -9.61
CA ILE A 20 -29.00 2.07 -10.29
C ILE A 20 -29.37 2.01 -11.78
N ARG A 21 -29.13 0.89 -12.48
CA ARG A 21 -29.61 0.71 -13.87
C ARG A 21 -31.12 0.89 -13.96
N GLN A 22 -31.89 0.27 -13.06
CA GLN A 22 -33.35 0.39 -13.03
C GLN A 22 -33.81 1.84 -12.76
N MET A 23 -33.16 2.53 -11.82
CA MET A 23 -33.44 3.94 -11.57
C MET A 23 -33.10 4.83 -12.76
N ALA A 24 -32.02 4.52 -13.47
CA ALA A 24 -31.59 5.28 -14.64
C ALA A 24 -32.61 5.19 -15.78
N THR A 25 -33.19 4.01 -15.98
CA THR A 25 -34.28 3.79 -16.95
C THR A 25 -35.57 4.50 -16.51
N LYS A 26 -36.00 4.33 -15.25
CA LYS A 26 -37.26 4.89 -14.74
C LYS A 26 -37.28 6.42 -14.70
N ARG A 27 -36.13 7.06 -14.43
CA ARG A 27 -36.02 8.52 -14.33
C ARG A 27 -35.85 9.24 -15.67
N LYS A 28 -35.82 8.51 -16.79
CA LYS A 28 -35.63 9.07 -18.15
C LYS A 28 -34.50 10.11 -18.20
N LEU A 29 -33.32 9.76 -17.67
CA LEU A 29 -32.14 10.63 -17.74
C LEU A 29 -31.79 10.93 -19.20
N SER A 30 -31.22 12.11 -19.42
CA SER A 30 -30.65 12.46 -20.73
C SER A 30 -29.54 11.47 -21.10
N ASP A 31 -29.30 11.30 -22.40
CA ASP A 31 -28.35 10.31 -22.90
C ASP A 31 -26.94 10.53 -22.33
N ALA A 32 -26.47 11.78 -22.27
CA ALA A 32 -25.18 12.12 -21.66
C ALA A 32 -25.08 11.75 -20.16
N LYS A 33 -26.18 11.81 -19.40
CA LYS A 33 -26.20 11.39 -17.99
C LYS A 33 -26.27 9.87 -17.87
N ARG A 34 -27.02 9.20 -18.76
CA ARG A 34 -27.11 7.74 -18.81
C ARG A 34 -25.74 7.13 -19.15
N GLU A 35 -25.03 7.69 -20.11
CA GLU A 35 -23.69 7.25 -20.49
C GLU A 35 -22.70 7.31 -19.32
N LYS A 36 -22.67 8.43 -18.58
CA LYS A 36 -21.82 8.57 -17.38
C LYS A 36 -22.18 7.56 -16.29
N VAL A 37 -23.48 7.33 -16.07
CA VAL A 37 -23.93 6.32 -15.10
C VAL A 37 -23.49 4.94 -15.55
N GLU A 38 -23.71 4.57 -16.80
CA GLU A 38 -23.35 3.25 -17.30
C GLU A 38 -21.84 3.01 -17.26
N ALA A 39 -21.02 4.01 -17.60
CA ALA A 39 -19.56 3.93 -17.47
C ALA A 39 -19.14 3.61 -16.01
N CYS A 40 -19.77 4.26 -15.02
CA CYS A 40 -19.52 3.99 -13.61
C CYS A 40 -19.98 2.58 -13.20
N LEU A 41 -21.15 2.13 -13.69
CA LEU A 41 -21.67 0.80 -13.36
C LEU A 41 -20.83 -0.31 -13.99
N THR A 42 -20.40 -0.15 -15.24
CA THR A 42 -19.46 -1.06 -15.90
C THR A 42 -18.14 -1.15 -15.13
N TYR A 43 -17.63 -0.03 -14.61
CA TYR A 43 -16.44 -0.03 -13.76
C TYR A 43 -16.62 -0.90 -12.51
N PHE A 44 -17.78 -0.82 -11.84
CA PHE A 44 -18.10 -1.67 -10.69
C PHE A 44 -18.32 -3.12 -11.08
N GLU A 45 -18.97 -3.39 -12.21
CA GLU A 45 -19.25 -4.75 -12.69
C GLU A 45 -17.96 -5.51 -12.99
N VAL A 46 -17.02 -4.89 -13.73
CA VAL A 46 -15.71 -5.47 -14.05
C VAL A 46 -14.87 -5.73 -12.79
N ARG A 47 -15.09 -4.95 -11.72
CA ARG A 47 -14.32 -5.04 -10.46
C ARG A 47 -15.09 -5.68 -9.32
N ALA A 48 -16.28 -6.24 -9.57
CA ALA A 48 -17.17 -6.71 -8.51
C ALA A 48 -16.51 -7.75 -7.60
N GLU A 49 -15.65 -8.62 -8.16
CA GLU A 49 -14.86 -9.60 -7.42
C GLU A 49 -13.94 -8.96 -6.36
N TYR A 50 -13.40 -7.77 -6.66
CA TYR A 50 -12.51 -7.04 -5.75
C TYR A 50 -13.27 -6.15 -4.77
N MET A 51 -14.59 -6.00 -4.90
CA MET A 51 -15.40 -5.09 -4.09
C MET A 51 -16.11 -5.83 -2.94
N LYS A 52 -15.47 -6.86 -2.38
CA LYS A 52 -15.90 -7.64 -1.21
C LYS A 52 -15.62 -6.88 0.09
N TYR A 53 -16.19 -5.68 0.20
CA TYR A 53 -15.89 -4.77 1.32
C TYR A 53 -16.33 -5.32 2.67
N ASP A 54 -17.36 -6.15 2.71
CA ASP A 54 -17.81 -6.87 3.89
C ASP A 54 -16.72 -7.83 4.40
N GLU A 55 -16.11 -8.62 3.51
CA GLU A 55 -15.00 -9.52 3.84
C GLU A 55 -13.78 -8.71 4.32
N TYR A 56 -13.44 -7.62 3.64
CA TYR A 56 -12.29 -6.79 3.99
C TYR A 56 -12.46 -6.08 5.33
N LEU A 57 -13.64 -5.53 5.59
CA LEU A 57 -13.94 -4.86 6.86
C LEU A 57 -13.97 -5.87 8.01
N ALA A 58 -14.52 -7.07 7.80
CA ALA A 58 -14.48 -8.14 8.79
C ALA A 58 -13.06 -8.62 9.10
N ALA A 59 -12.18 -8.63 8.09
CA ALA A 59 -10.75 -8.94 8.25
C ALA A 59 -9.93 -7.75 8.81
N GLY A 60 -10.52 -6.58 9.02
CA GLY A 60 -9.83 -5.38 9.51
C GLY A 60 -8.96 -4.67 8.47
N TYR A 61 -9.14 -4.97 7.17
CA TYR A 61 -8.37 -4.32 6.11
C TYR A 61 -8.85 -2.89 5.85
N PRO A 62 -7.91 -1.96 5.58
CA PRO A 62 -8.26 -0.60 5.20
C PRO A 62 -8.89 -0.59 3.80
N ILE A 63 -10.13 -0.11 3.69
CA ILE A 63 -10.85 0.05 2.41
C ILE A 63 -10.64 1.43 1.76
N GLY A 64 -9.91 2.32 2.42
CA GLY A 64 -9.60 3.67 1.94
C GLY A 64 -8.11 3.86 1.65
N SER A 65 -7.79 4.69 0.67
CA SER A 65 -6.40 5.00 0.30
C SER A 65 -5.69 5.92 1.30
N GLY A 66 -6.40 6.53 2.25
CA GLY A 66 -5.87 7.58 3.13
C GLY A 66 -4.64 7.16 3.95
N VAL A 67 -4.58 5.94 4.44
CA VAL A 67 -3.41 5.43 5.18
C VAL A 67 -2.19 5.33 4.26
N VAL A 68 -2.37 4.81 3.04
CA VAL A 68 -1.31 4.66 2.03
C VAL A 68 -0.86 6.03 1.51
N GLU A 69 -1.80 6.93 1.24
CA GLU A 69 -1.52 8.31 0.82
C GLU A 69 -0.81 9.11 1.91
N GLY A 70 -1.22 8.93 3.17
CA GLY A 70 -0.57 9.52 4.33
C GLY A 70 0.87 9.05 4.47
N ALA A 71 1.09 7.73 4.37
CA ALA A 71 2.43 7.16 4.38
C ALA A 71 3.29 7.66 3.21
N CYS A 72 2.76 7.70 1.99
CA CYS A 72 3.48 8.21 0.81
C CYS A 72 3.83 9.70 0.95
N ARG A 73 2.89 10.51 1.44
CA ARG A 73 3.15 11.93 1.72
C ARG A 73 4.25 12.10 2.75
N HIS A 74 4.12 11.42 3.88
CA HIS A 74 5.03 11.58 5.00
C HIS A 74 6.43 11.02 4.73
N LEU A 75 6.51 9.83 4.14
CA LEU A 75 7.79 9.18 3.86
C LEU A 75 8.51 9.84 2.68
N VAL A 76 7.78 10.08 1.58
CA VAL A 76 8.36 10.50 0.29
C VAL A 76 8.28 12.02 0.13
N LYS A 77 7.07 12.58 0.08
CA LYS A 77 6.86 13.98 -0.35
C LYS A 77 7.54 14.98 0.58
N ASP A 78 7.40 14.80 1.89
CA ASP A 78 7.97 15.70 2.91
C ASP A 78 9.49 15.86 2.76
N ARG A 79 10.17 14.88 2.17
CA ARG A 79 11.63 14.95 1.94
C ARG A 79 12.02 15.20 0.50
N MET A 80 11.30 14.64 -0.46
CA MET A 80 11.75 14.59 -1.85
C MET A 80 11.31 15.81 -2.66
N GLU A 81 10.23 16.50 -2.23
CA GLU A 81 9.60 17.60 -2.98
C GLU A 81 9.90 19.00 -2.39
N GLN A 82 10.88 19.12 -1.50
CA GLN A 82 11.28 20.42 -0.95
C GLN A 82 12.08 21.25 -1.97
N ALA A 83 12.08 22.57 -1.79
CA ALA A 83 12.72 23.51 -2.72
C ALA A 83 14.23 23.25 -2.88
N GLY A 84 14.72 23.30 -4.12
CA GLY A 84 16.14 23.14 -4.44
C GLY A 84 16.65 21.70 -4.47
N MET A 85 15.78 20.71 -4.26
CA MET A 85 16.21 19.31 -4.22
C MET A 85 16.33 18.69 -5.60
N ARG A 86 17.47 18.02 -5.83
CA ARG A 86 17.73 17.26 -7.04
C ARG A 86 18.32 15.91 -6.63
N TRP A 87 17.70 14.84 -7.11
CA TRP A 87 18.06 13.49 -6.74
C TRP A 87 18.46 12.70 -7.97
N ARG A 88 19.55 11.92 -7.84
CA ARG A 88 19.73 10.71 -8.65
C ARG A 88 18.94 9.59 -7.99
N ILE A 89 18.42 8.65 -8.78
CA ILE A 89 17.58 7.54 -8.29
C ILE A 89 18.24 6.80 -7.11
N ALA A 90 19.53 6.47 -7.23
CA ALA A 90 20.27 5.81 -6.15
C ALA A 90 20.31 6.62 -4.84
N GLY A 91 20.47 7.94 -4.95
CA GLY A 91 20.48 8.84 -3.78
C GLY A 91 19.10 9.00 -3.15
N ALA A 92 18.05 9.15 -3.96
CA ALA A 92 16.67 9.17 -3.48
C ALA A 92 16.34 7.87 -2.73
N GLN A 93 16.66 6.72 -3.31
CA GLN A 93 16.40 5.43 -2.69
C GLN A 93 17.12 5.27 -1.35
N ALA A 94 18.41 5.63 -1.27
CA ALA A 94 19.16 5.55 -0.02
C ALA A 94 18.52 6.40 1.10
N ILE A 95 18.09 7.63 0.77
CA ILE A 95 17.43 8.51 1.74
C ILE A 95 16.04 8.00 2.13
N LEU A 96 15.26 7.47 1.19
CA LEU A 96 13.95 6.88 1.50
C LEU A 96 14.09 5.67 2.42
N SER A 97 15.07 4.79 2.17
CA SER A 97 15.36 3.66 3.06
C SER A 97 15.73 4.11 4.47
N LEU A 98 16.57 5.15 4.59
CA LEU A 98 16.93 5.71 5.90
C LEU A 98 15.72 6.34 6.61
N ARG A 99 14.84 7.03 5.86
CA ARG A 99 13.61 7.59 6.41
C ARG A 99 12.63 6.51 6.87
N ALA A 100 12.55 5.39 6.16
CA ALA A 100 11.71 4.27 6.59
C ALA A 100 12.17 3.75 7.96
N ILE A 101 13.48 3.57 8.15
CA ILE A 101 14.07 3.19 9.45
C ILE A 101 13.72 4.23 10.52
N TYR A 102 13.88 5.52 10.21
CA TYR A 102 13.59 6.60 11.15
C TYR A 102 12.10 6.68 11.54
N VAL A 103 11.18 6.59 10.58
CA VAL A 103 9.73 6.70 10.84
C VAL A 103 9.21 5.49 11.62
N ASN A 104 9.79 4.31 11.39
CA ASN A 104 9.41 3.09 12.08
C ASN A 104 10.15 2.88 13.41
N ASP A 105 11.17 3.70 13.72
CA ASP A 105 12.09 3.53 14.86
C ASP A 105 12.87 2.19 14.84
N ASP A 106 13.22 1.70 13.64
CA ASP A 106 13.87 0.39 13.42
C ASP A 106 15.41 0.43 13.54
N TRP A 107 15.96 1.41 14.26
CA TRP A 107 17.41 1.65 14.31
C TRP A 107 18.19 0.46 14.86
N ASP A 108 17.70 -0.18 15.92
CA ASP A 108 18.36 -1.33 16.53
C ASP A 108 18.45 -2.52 15.56
N ALA A 109 17.35 -2.82 14.87
CA ALA A 109 17.29 -3.89 13.87
C ALA A 109 18.25 -3.59 12.71
N PHE A 110 18.26 -2.34 12.22
CA PHE A 110 19.18 -1.90 11.19
C PHE A 110 20.65 -2.03 11.61
N HIS A 111 21.02 -1.54 12.78
CA HIS A 111 22.38 -1.61 13.29
C HIS A 111 22.83 -3.06 13.49
N ALA A 112 21.98 -3.91 14.06
CA ALA A 112 22.28 -5.32 14.25
C ALA A 112 22.55 -6.04 12.92
N ASP A 113 21.73 -5.80 11.90
CA ASP A 113 21.94 -6.36 10.56
C ASP A 113 23.22 -5.84 9.90
N ARG A 114 23.45 -4.53 9.99
CA ARG A 114 24.64 -3.88 9.41
C ARG A 114 25.92 -4.42 10.04
N ILE A 115 25.97 -4.54 11.37
CA ILE A 115 27.11 -5.12 12.10
C ILE A 115 27.35 -6.57 11.65
N LYS A 116 26.29 -7.40 11.57
CA LYS A 116 26.42 -8.80 11.12
C LYS A 116 26.96 -8.90 9.70
N THR A 117 26.50 -8.03 8.81
CA THR A 117 26.94 -7.98 7.41
C THR A 117 28.41 -7.57 7.32
N GLU A 118 28.81 -6.49 8.00
CA GLU A 118 30.20 -6.04 8.01
C GLU A 118 31.14 -7.06 8.64
N GLN A 119 30.74 -7.71 9.74
CA GLN A 119 31.53 -8.79 10.34
C GLN A 119 31.77 -9.96 9.37
N ARG A 120 30.79 -10.30 8.54
CA ARG A 120 30.93 -11.35 7.52
C ARG A 120 31.91 -10.94 6.42
N ASN A 121 31.85 -9.68 5.99
CA ASN A 121 32.70 -9.16 4.92
C ASN A 121 34.16 -9.00 5.38
N LEU A 122 34.38 -8.46 6.58
CA LEU A 122 35.71 -8.22 7.13
C LEU A 122 36.39 -9.49 7.65
N TYR A 123 35.61 -10.44 8.17
CA TYR A 123 36.15 -11.66 8.79
C TYR A 123 35.53 -12.94 8.17
N PRO A 124 35.74 -13.20 6.87
CA PRO A 124 35.12 -14.35 6.20
C PRO A 124 35.57 -15.69 6.77
N TYR A 125 36.76 -15.74 7.39
CA TYR A 125 37.33 -16.94 7.99
C TYR A 125 37.08 -17.09 9.49
N LYS A 126 36.34 -16.17 10.14
CA LYS A 126 36.09 -16.20 11.60
C LYS A 126 35.53 -17.54 12.08
N LYS A 127 34.66 -18.17 11.28
CA LYS A 127 34.12 -19.50 11.58
C LYS A 127 35.18 -20.60 11.57
N ARG A 128 36.15 -20.54 10.65
CA ARG A 128 37.25 -21.52 10.57
C ARG A 128 38.27 -21.32 11.69
N LEU A 129 38.50 -20.08 12.10
CA LEU A 129 39.39 -19.75 13.22
C LEU A 129 38.90 -20.36 14.54
N HIS A 130 37.60 -20.30 14.83
CA HIS A 130 37.04 -21.00 15.98
C HIS A 130 37.28 -22.51 15.90
N THR A 131 37.01 -23.13 14.76
CA THR A 131 37.24 -24.58 14.59
C THR A 131 38.71 -24.98 14.79
N ILE A 132 39.66 -24.15 14.36
CA ILE A 132 41.10 -24.44 14.54
C ILE A 132 41.51 -24.27 16.00
N LEU A 133 41.03 -23.23 16.68
CA LEU A 133 41.35 -22.96 18.08
C LEU A 133 40.73 -24.02 19.01
N ASP A 134 39.50 -24.44 18.74
CA ASP A 134 38.79 -25.46 19.53
C ASP A 134 39.42 -26.87 19.36
N CYS A 135 40.08 -27.15 18.22
CA CYS A 135 40.81 -28.40 18.00
C CYS A 135 42.24 -28.40 18.57
N ALA A 136 42.77 -27.26 19.00
CA ALA A 136 44.12 -27.12 19.55
C ALA A 136 44.17 -27.20 21.09
N SER A 137 43.02 -27.41 21.73
CA SER A 137 42.80 -27.61 23.17
C SER A 137 42.31 -29.02 23.46
#